data_AF-B8Y0M5-F1
#
_entry.id   AF-B8Y0M5-F1
#
_cell.length_a   1.000
_cell.length_b   1.000
_cell.length_c   1.000
_cell.angle_alpha   90.00
_cell.angle_beta   90.00
_cell.angle_gamma   90.00
#
_symmetry.space_group_name_H-M   'P 1'
#
loop_
_entity.id
_entity.type
_entity.pdbx_description
1 polymer ?
#
loop_
_entity_poly.entity_id
_entity_poly.type
_entity_poly.pdbx_seq_one_letter_code
_entity_poly.pdbx_strand_id
1 'polypeptide(L)'
;DAYQKQGILAPGKDILGAKPGGETTHLSGTSFATPIVSGVAALLLSLQLKRGEKPDPQKVKTALLATATPCNPKDTDDQSRCLMGKLNIPDAIEFLLGETMSEELETVEASGCGCDSNPDEAVLHEPLETSELKLVEVTPSQTEIAIAPSSVSPVISQPNPVNTMSNSTNFVTASEAPSEVAGKNLVYALGVLGYDFGSEARRDSFKQLMPGVSVEGTMIPANPYDARQMVDYLGANLPEAKALIWTLNIELTPIYAIEPVGGFSRDVYEVLQSLLDGQIQAETDPNFVQRVSIPGVLTGRSVKLFSGQVVPVVEINNTRGLYGWKVNTLVDAAIASVQAEASDSQEDAIRHTLSSFLTRIYYDLRNLGTTSQDRALNFASTNAFQAASTFAQAVGAGYELDSINVEKSPFCRLDSDCWDVKLKFFDPENSRRAKKIYRFTID
;
A
#
# COMPACT_ATOMS: atom_id res chain seq x y z
N ASP A 1 20.12 6.86 -16.28
CA ASP A 1 19.50 6.92 -14.95
C ASP A 1 18.00 7.15 -15.11
N ALA A 2 17.17 6.58 -14.24
CA ALA A 2 15.70 6.74 -14.27
C ALA A 2 15.27 8.05 -13.59
N TYR A 3 15.96 8.46 -12.52
CA TYR A 3 15.64 9.64 -11.72
C TYR A 3 15.67 10.94 -12.56
N GLN A 4 16.71 11.07 -13.39
CA GLN A 4 16.91 12.19 -14.32
C GLN A 4 15.76 12.40 -15.32
N LYS A 5 15.08 11.32 -15.75
CA LYS A 5 14.05 11.36 -16.80
C LYS A 5 12.61 11.49 -16.28
N GLN A 6 12.41 11.58 -14.97
CA GLN A 6 11.07 11.54 -14.36
C GLN A 6 10.81 12.62 -13.29
N GLY A 7 11.73 13.57 -13.12
CA GLY A 7 11.59 14.65 -12.15
C GLY A 7 11.72 16.04 -12.77
N ILE A 8 11.13 17.02 -12.10
CA ILE A 8 11.18 18.46 -12.43
C ILE A 8 11.41 19.27 -11.16
N LEU A 9 12.00 20.45 -11.28
CA LEU A 9 12.17 21.39 -10.18
C LEU A 9 10.93 22.28 -10.03
N ALA A 10 10.42 22.39 -8.81
CA ALA A 10 9.40 23.37 -8.42
C ALA A 10 9.91 24.20 -7.21
N PRO A 11 9.27 25.35 -6.88
CA PRO A 11 9.72 26.18 -5.76
C PRO A 11 9.76 25.39 -4.44
N GLY A 12 10.95 25.21 -3.88
CA GLY A 12 11.19 24.45 -2.65
C GLY A 12 11.94 25.24 -1.59
N LYS A 13 11.93 26.57 -1.66
CA LYS A 13 12.63 27.46 -0.73
C LYS A 13 11.70 28.55 -0.22
N ASP A 14 11.70 28.75 1.10
CA ASP A 14 10.97 29.78 1.83
C ASP A 14 9.47 29.81 1.47
N ILE A 15 8.88 28.62 1.29
CA ILE A 15 7.48 28.42 0.90
C ILE A 15 6.58 28.66 2.11
N LEU A 16 5.61 29.57 1.96
CA LEU A 16 4.63 29.87 2.99
C LEU A 16 3.63 28.71 3.14
N GLY A 17 3.58 28.10 4.33
CA GLY A 17 2.63 27.07 4.71
C GLY A 17 1.85 27.41 5.97
N ALA A 18 0.73 26.74 6.19
CA ALA A 18 0.03 26.79 7.47
C ALA A 18 0.80 25.99 8.53
N LYS A 19 0.79 26.48 9.78
CA LYS A 19 1.41 25.87 10.95
C LYS A 19 0.31 25.43 11.94
N PRO A 20 0.45 24.29 12.64
CA PRO A 20 -0.42 23.95 13.76
C PRO A 20 -0.57 25.11 14.75
N GLY A 21 -1.80 25.36 15.22
CA GLY A 21 -2.17 26.54 15.99
C GLY A 21 -2.76 27.71 15.17
N GLY A 22 -2.82 27.60 13.84
CA GLY A 22 -3.46 28.60 12.96
C GLY A 22 -2.55 29.74 12.51
N GLU A 23 -1.26 29.65 12.82
CA GLU A 23 -0.21 30.54 12.29
C GLU A 23 0.19 30.12 10.86
N THR A 24 1.07 30.92 10.24
CA THR A 24 1.79 30.53 9.01
C THR A 24 3.30 30.63 9.21
N THR A 25 4.06 29.89 8.41
CA THR A 25 5.52 29.86 8.48
C THR A 25 6.14 29.63 7.10
N HIS A 26 7.39 30.05 6.91
CA HIS A 26 8.15 29.78 5.68
C HIS A 26 9.10 28.59 5.90
N LEU A 27 9.05 27.60 5.01
CA LEU A 27 9.89 26.39 5.09
C LEU A 27 10.59 26.08 3.76
N SER A 28 11.70 25.34 3.85
CA SER A 28 12.59 25.01 2.73
C SER A 28 12.88 23.51 2.67
N GLY A 29 12.85 22.93 1.47
CA GLY A 29 13.02 21.50 1.22
C GLY A 29 12.16 20.99 0.05
N THR A 30 12.54 19.86 -0.53
CA THR A 30 11.78 19.20 -1.63
C THR A 30 10.36 18.82 -1.21
N SER A 31 10.15 18.49 0.06
CA SER A 31 8.83 18.23 0.66
C SER A 31 7.81 19.36 0.46
N PHE A 32 8.26 20.60 0.24
CA PHE A 32 7.38 21.76 -0.02
C PHE A 32 7.25 22.07 -1.52
N ALA A 33 8.17 21.57 -2.36
CA ALA A 33 8.08 21.65 -3.82
C ALA A 33 7.09 20.62 -4.39
N THR A 34 7.09 19.39 -3.85
CA THR A 34 6.17 18.31 -4.25
C THR A 34 4.68 18.72 -4.24
N PRO A 35 4.11 19.28 -3.15
CA PRO A 35 2.68 19.65 -3.13
C PRO A 35 2.33 20.78 -4.11
N ILE A 36 3.29 21.62 -4.53
CA ILE A 36 3.05 22.61 -5.60
C ILE A 36 2.83 21.89 -6.93
N VAL A 37 3.66 20.89 -7.27
CA VAL A 37 3.46 20.07 -8.48
C VAL A 37 2.14 19.29 -8.39
N SER A 38 1.81 18.73 -7.23
CA SER A 38 0.52 18.04 -7.02
C SER A 38 -0.68 18.98 -7.21
N GLY A 39 -0.60 20.21 -6.69
CA GLY A 39 -1.64 21.23 -6.86
C GLY A 39 -1.81 21.65 -8.32
N VAL A 40 -0.71 21.87 -9.05
CA VAL A 40 -0.76 22.15 -10.50
C VAL A 40 -1.36 20.97 -11.27
N ALA A 41 -0.94 19.73 -11.01
CA ALA A 41 -1.50 18.56 -11.67
C ALA A 41 -3.02 18.41 -11.42
N ALA A 42 -3.49 18.67 -10.19
CA ALA A 42 -4.92 18.68 -9.87
C ALA A 42 -5.70 19.79 -10.57
N LEU A 43 -5.10 20.98 -10.75
CA LEU A 43 -5.68 22.07 -11.53
C LEU A 43 -5.73 21.75 -13.04
N LEU A 44 -4.74 21.06 -13.59
CA LEU A 44 -4.75 20.63 -14.99
C LEU A 44 -5.81 19.54 -15.24
N LEU A 45 -5.97 18.56 -14.33
CA LEU A 45 -7.08 17.61 -14.36
C LEU A 45 -8.45 18.30 -14.25
N SER A 46 -8.54 19.36 -13.44
CA SER A 46 -9.75 20.19 -13.32
C SER A 46 -10.03 21.01 -14.57
N LEU A 47 -9.00 21.40 -15.33
CA LEU A 47 -9.13 22.08 -16.62
C LEU A 47 -9.69 21.12 -17.69
N GLN A 48 -9.24 19.86 -17.71
CA GLN A 48 -9.82 18.82 -18.57
C GLN A 48 -11.32 18.63 -18.29
N LEU A 49 -11.71 18.46 -17.02
CA LEU A 49 -13.13 18.40 -16.62
C LEU A 49 -13.92 19.63 -17.12
N LYS A 50 -13.35 20.83 -17.00
CA LYS A 50 -13.98 22.08 -17.43
C LYS A 50 -14.15 22.18 -18.96
N ARG A 51 -13.32 21.48 -19.74
CA ARG A 51 -13.44 21.37 -21.21
C ARG A 51 -14.39 20.25 -21.66
N GLY A 52 -14.86 19.39 -20.74
CA GLY A 52 -15.64 18.19 -21.05
C GLY A 52 -14.78 16.97 -21.42
N GLU A 53 -13.46 17.06 -21.27
CA GLU A 53 -12.54 15.94 -21.45
C GLU A 53 -12.60 14.96 -20.28
N LYS A 54 -12.27 13.70 -20.56
CA LYS A 54 -12.00 12.71 -19.51
C LYS A 54 -10.65 13.04 -18.85
N PRO A 55 -10.56 13.14 -17.51
CA PRO A 55 -9.30 13.43 -16.84
C PRO A 55 -8.27 12.32 -17.03
N ASP A 56 -7.05 12.68 -17.42
CA ASP A 56 -5.95 11.74 -17.65
C ASP A 56 -4.68 12.19 -16.89
N PRO A 57 -4.39 11.56 -15.72
CA PRO A 57 -3.18 11.85 -14.95
C PRO A 57 -1.87 11.51 -15.67
N GLN A 58 -1.86 10.61 -16.66
CA GLN A 58 -0.67 10.32 -17.46
C GLN A 58 -0.45 11.38 -18.53
N LYS A 59 -1.51 11.85 -19.22
CA LYS A 59 -1.41 12.97 -20.17
C LYS A 59 -0.94 14.25 -19.46
N VAL A 60 -1.47 14.53 -18.26
CA VAL A 60 -0.99 15.63 -17.39
C VAL A 60 0.47 15.43 -16.95
N LYS A 61 0.88 14.21 -16.57
CA LYS A 61 2.29 13.91 -16.25
C LYS A 61 3.21 14.16 -17.45
N THR A 62 2.83 13.70 -18.64
CA THR A 62 3.60 13.88 -19.88
C THR A 62 3.75 15.36 -20.21
N ALA A 63 2.67 16.15 -20.16
CA ALA A 63 2.72 17.60 -20.35
C ALA A 63 3.71 18.27 -19.39
N LEU A 64 3.62 17.97 -18.08
CA LEU A 64 4.50 18.55 -17.05
C LEU A 64 5.98 18.16 -17.20
N LEU A 65 6.29 17.01 -17.80
CA LEU A 65 7.68 16.59 -18.09
C LEU A 65 8.20 17.16 -19.42
N ALA A 66 7.34 17.29 -20.44
CA ALA A 66 7.70 17.77 -21.76
C ALA A 66 7.93 19.29 -21.82
N THR A 67 7.23 20.06 -20.97
CA THR A 67 7.29 21.53 -20.96
C THR A 67 8.21 22.10 -19.86
N ALA A 68 8.90 21.24 -19.12
CA ALA A 68 9.84 21.64 -18.09
C ALA A 68 11.00 22.45 -18.68
N THR A 69 11.15 23.70 -18.27
CA THR A 69 12.14 24.61 -18.86
C THR A 69 13.57 24.25 -18.39
N PRO A 70 14.51 23.89 -19.28
CA PRO A 70 15.86 23.51 -18.89
C PRO A 70 16.60 24.60 -18.09
N CYS A 71 17.59 24.19 -17.31
CA CYS A 71 18.48 25.12 -16.62
C CYS A 71 19.58 25.66 -17.53
N ASN A 72 19.74 26.98 -17.52
CA ASN A 72 20.82 27.65 -18.22
C ASN A 72 22.15 27.48 -17.45
N PRO A 73 23.32 27.63 -18.10
CA PRO A 73 24.64 27.70 -17.44
C PRO A 73 24.83 28.89 -16.48
N LYS A 74 23.78 29.67 -16.21
CA LYS A 74 23.73 30.73 -15.19
C LYS A 74 22.87 30.36 -13.97
N ASP A 75 22.12 29.25 -14.06
CA ASP A 75 21.23 28.77 -12.99
C ASP A 75 21.94 27.76 -12.08
N THR A 76 22.93 27.03 -12.60
CA THR A 76 23.70 25.98 -11.91
C THR A 76 25.01 25.68 -12.65
N ASP A 77 26.09 25.39 -11.92
CA ASP A 77 27.36 24.88 -12.48
C ASP A 77 27.22 23.43 -12.99
N ASP A 78 26.20 22.71 -12.52
CA ASP A 78 25.91 21.31 -12.82
C ASP A 78 24.46 21.19 -13.32
N GLN A 79 24.30 21.06 -14.64
CA GLN A 79 23.00 20.99 -15.30
C GLN A 79 22.21 19.72 -14.92
N SER A 80 22.88 18.64 -14.49
CA SER A 80 22.21 17.39 -14.11
C SER A 80 21.37 17.51 -12.84
N ARG A 81 21.57 18.58 -12.06
CA ARG A 81 20.75 18.90 -10.87
C ARG A 81 19.32 19.35 -11.21
N CYS A 82 19.07 19.71 -12.46
CA CYS A 82 17.76 20.22 -12.88
C CYS A 82 16.82 19.15 -13.46
N LEU A 83 17.27 17.89 -13.57
CA LEU A 83 16.45 16.76 -14.05
C LEU A 83 15.91 17.09 -15.46
N MET A 84 14.59 16.99 -15.72
CA MET A 84 13.99 17.41 -16.98
C MET A 84 13.90 18.94 -17.15
N GLY A 85 13.92 19.71 -16.05
CA GLY A 85 13.81 21.17 -16.07
C GLY A 85 12.99 21.74 -14.91
N LYS A 86 12.71 23.04 -14.98
CA LYS A 86 11.89 23.83 -14.05
C LYS A 86 10.43 23.78 -14.47
N LEU A 87 9.51 23.61 -13.51
CA LEU A 87 8.06 23.60 -13.71
C LEU A 87 7.60 24.87 -14.45
N ASN A 88 7.00 24.69 -15.62
CA ASN A 88 6.38 25.76 -16.40
C ASN A 88 4.86 25.48 -16.55
N ILE A 89 4.03 26.37 -16.00
CA ILE A 89 2.57 26.20 -15.96
C ILE A 89 1.91 26.70 -17.27
N PRO A 90 2.23 27.89 -17.81
CA PRO A 90 1.78 28.31 -19.15
C PRO A 90 1.99 27.25 -20.23
N ASP A 91 3.22 26.78 -20.42
CA ASP A 91 3.55 25.82 -21.48
C ASP A 91 2.83 24.48 -21.26
N ALA A 92 2.70 24.00 -20.01
CA ALA A 92 1.94 22.78 -19.68
C ALA A 92 0.44 22.92 -19.99
N ILE A 93 -0.13 24.13 -19.87
CA ILE A 93 -1.50 24.42 -20.32
C ILE A 93 -1.55 24.44 -21.85
N GLU A 94 -0.63 25.12 -22.53
CA GLU A 94 -0.58 25.20 -24.00
C GLU A 94 -0.46 23.80 -24.64
N PHE A 95 0.38 22.93 -24.09
CA PHE A 95 0.51 21.52 -24.50
C PHE A 95 -0.83 20.78 -24.45
N LEU A 96 -1.57 20.90 -23.33
CA LEU A 96 -2.88 20.25 -23.15
C LEU A 96 -4.01 20.93 -23.96
N LEU A 97 -3.86 22.19 -24.36
CA LEU A 97 -4.78 22.89 -25.26
C LEU A 97 -4.53 22.56 -26.73
N GLY A 98 -3.27 22.41 -27.14
CA GLY A 98 -2.84 22.25 -28.54
C GLY A 98 -3.11 20.88 -29.14
N GLU A 99 -2.95 19.79 -28.36
CA GLU A 99 -3.24 18.42 -28.83
C GLU A 99 -4.71 18.22 -29.23
N THR A 100 -5.63 19.09 -28.78
CA THR A 100 -7.07 19.03 -29.10
C THR A 100 -7.42 19.43 -30.54
N MET A 101 -6.42 19.60 -31.42
CA MET A 101 -6.58 19.86 -32.85
C MET A 101 -5.84 18.83 -33.74
N SER A 102 -5.40 17.68 -33.20
CA SER A 102 -4.68 16.66 -33.99
C SER A 102 -4.97 15.19 -33.63
N GLU A 103 -5.93 14.90 -32.75
CA GLU A 103 -6.40 13.52 -32.47
C GLU A 103 -7.58 13.09 -33.38
N GLU A 104 -7.59 13.52 -34.65
CA GLU A 104 -8.37 12.91 -35.74
C GLU A 104 -7.51 12.85 -37.02
N LEU A 105 -7.56 11.72 -37.73
CA LEU A 105 -6.88 11.40 -39.01
C LEU A 105 -5.33 11.30 -38.99
N GLU A 106 -4.83 10.12 -38.61
CA GLU A 106 -3.77 9.45 -39.39
C GLU A 106 -4.13 7.98 -39.66
N THR A 107 -4.81 7.74 -40.79
CA THR A 107 -4.85 6.43 -41.44
C THR A 107 -4.58 6.58 -42.94
N VAL A 108 -3.33 6.35 -43.30
CA VAL A 108 -2.80 5.89 -44.60
C VAL A 108 -3.70 6.11 -45.84
N GLU A 109 -3.25 6.97 -46.77
CA GLU A 109 -3.14 6.53 -48.17
C GLU A 109 -2.16 7.40 -48.98
N ALA A 110 -1.69 6.84 -50.10
CA ALA A 110 -0.76 7.49 -51.02
C ALA A 110 -1.37 7.57 -52.43
N SER A 111 -1.20 8.71 -53.09
CA SER A 111 -1.37 8.89 -54.53
C SER A 111 -0.64 10.15 -54.97
N GLY A 112 -0.05 10.15 -56.17
CA GLY A 112 0.60 11.33 -56.75
C GLY A 112 -0.06 11.74 -58.06
N CYS A 113 0.33 12.91 -58.61
CA CYS A 113 0.67 13.14 -60.02
C CYS A 113 0.72 14.66 -60.34
N GLY A 114 1.79 15.11 -61.02
CA GLY A 114 1.89 16.43 -61.66
C GLY A 114 2.19 17.62 -60.73
N CYS A 115 2.88 18.68 -61.17
CA CYS A 115 3.59 18.86 -62.45
C CYS A 115 4.71 19.94 -62.36
N ASP A 116 5.67 19.83 -63.27
CA ASP A 116 6.61 20.85 -63.79
C ASP A 116 7.20 21.93 -62.84
N SER A 117 8.47 21.75 -62.48
CA SER A 117 9.53 22.64 -63.03
C SER A 117 10.94 22.07 -62.84
N ASN A 118 11.72 22.14 -63.93
CA ASN A 118 13.16 21.88 -64.04
C ASN A 118 13.71 22.95 -65.03
N PRO A 119 15.03 23.18 -65.21
CA PRO A 119 16.17 22.43 -64.68
C PRO A 119 17.24 23.29 -63.97
N ASP A 120 18.27 22.61 -63.47
CA ASP A 120 19.66 23.02 -63.69
C ASP A 120 20.52 21.76 -63.97
N GLU A 121 21.69 21.92 -64.61
CA GLU A 121 22.37 20.82 -65.33
C GLU A 121 23.46 20.04 -64.54
N ALA A 122 23.86 18.90 -65.14
CA ALA A 122 25.23 18.35 -65.13
C ALA A 122 25.70 17.49 -63.90
N VAL A 123 26.50 16.40 -64.04
CA VAL A 123 26.86 15.57 -65.22
C VAL A 123 27.49 14.22 -64.75
N LEU A 124 27.09 13.10 -65.39
CA LEU A 124 27.79 11.77 -65.44
C LEU A 124 28.13 11.07 -64.09
N HIS A 125 28.44 9.76 -63.97
CA HIS A 125 28.76 8.68 -64.93
C HIS A 125 28.05 7.35 -64.61
N GLU A 126 28.07 6.41 -65.55
CA GLU A 126 27.51 5.04 -65.48
C GLU A 126 28.63 3.96 -65.30
N PRO A 127 28.43 2.61 -65.36
CA PRO A 127 28.82 1.74 -64.25
C PRO A 127 29.75 0.54 -64.63
N LEU A 128 29.96 -0.37 -63.67
CA LEU A 128 30.26 -1.81 -63.82
C LEU A 128 29.60 -2.54 -62.62
N GLU A 129 28.82 -3.61 -62.78
CA GLU A 129 29.23 -5.03 -62.95
C GLU A 129 30.08 -5.58 -61.78
N THR A 130 29.89 -6.80 -61.23
CA THR A 130 29.28 -8.03 -61.78
C THR A 130 28.43 -8.86 -60.79
N SER A 131 27.60 -9.73 -61.39
CA SER A 131 27.02 -11.01 -60.96
C SER A 131 27.51 -11.76 -59.71
N GLU A 132 26.58 -12.42 -58.99
CA GLU A 132 26.38 -13.89 -59.12
C GLU A 132 24.98 -14.36 -58.62
N LEU A 133 24.53 -15.54 -59.06
CA LEU A 133 23.18 -16.11 -58.83
C LEU A 133 23.25 -17.48 -58.13
N LYS A 134 22.18 -17.84 -57.39
CA LYS A 134 21.77 -19.25 -57.20
C LYS A 134 20.28 -19.43 -56.89
N LEU A 135 19.76 -20.58 -57.34
CA LEU A 135 18.33 -20.99 -57.40
C LEU A 135 17.85 -21.61 -56.06
N VAL A 136 16.57 -21.45 -55.61
CA VAL A 136 15.29 -22.14 -56.03
C VAL A 136 15.33 -23.65 -55.68
N GLU A 137 14.31 -24.34 -55.12
CA GLU A 137 12.82 -24.20 -55.05
C GLU A 137 12.32 -24.33 -53.55
N VAL A 138 11.11 -24.70 -53.03
CA VAL A 138 9.84 -25.37 -53.45
C VAL A 138 8.64 -24.92 -52.55
N THR A 139 7.38 -25.04 -53.02
CA THR A 139 6.09 -25.02 -52.27
C THR A 139 5.09 -26.02 -52.91
N PRO A 140 3.93 -26.46 -52.32
CA PRO A 140 2.80 -25.69 -51.72
C PRO A 140 2.20 -26.39 -50.43
N SER A 141 0.92 -26.38 -49.96
CA SER A 141 -0.40 -25.85 -50.43
C SER A 141 -1.48 -25.79 -49.30
N GLN A 142 -2.52 -24.95 -49.51
CA GLN A 142 -4.01 -25.11 -49.39
C GLN A 142 -4.70 -26.10 -48.38
N THR A 143 -5.94 -25.90 -47.86
CA THR A 143 -7.08 -24.98 -48.21
C THR A 143 -8.10 -24.74 -47.05
N GLU A 144 -8.84 -23.59 -47.10
CA GLU A 144 -10.24 -23.33 -46.58
C GLU A 144 -10.54 -23.43 -45.04
N ILE A 145 -11.69 -23.01 -44.45
CA ILE A 145 -13.00 -22.42 -44.90
C ILE A 145 -13.58 -21.36 -43.90
N ALA A 146 -14.81 -20.83 -44.09
CA ALA A 146 -15.51 -19.80 -43.27
C ALA A 146 -16.55 -20.35 -42.25
N ILE A 147 -17.26 -19.53 -41.41
CA ILE A 147 -18.56 -18.83 -41.67
C ILE A 147 -18.91 -17.90 -40.47
N ALA A 148 -19.78 -16.87 -40.66
CA ALA A 148 -20.27 -15.94 -39.62
C ALA A 148 -21.82 -15.84 -39.55
N PRO A 149 -22.43 -15.30 -38.45
CA PRO A 149 -23.84 -14.87 -38.47
C PRO A 149 -24.17 -13.50 -37.83
N SER A 150 -24.83 -12.66 -38.64
CA SER A 150 -26.03 -11.81 -38.43
C SER A 150 -26.41 -11.08 -37.12
N SER A 151 -26.86 -9.84 -37.37
CA SER A 151 -27.74 -8.89 -36.65
C SER A 151 -29.18 -9.39 -36.34
N VAL A 152 -30.16 -8.67 -35.74
CA VAL A 152 -30.48 -7.21 -35.56
C VAL A 152 -31.46 -6.93 -34.37
N SER A 153 -31.48 -5.68 -33.84
CA SER A 153 -32.62 -4.82 -33.31
C SER A 153 -33.79 -5.39 -32.45
N PRO A 154 -34.39 -4.64 -31.45
CA PRO A 154 -34.97 -3.27 -31.51
C PRO A 154 -34.49 -2.31 -30.36
N VAL A 155 -34.57 -0.96 -30.35
CA VAL A 155 -35.56 0.12 -30.70
C VAL A 155 -36.36 0.71 -29.50
N ILE A 156 -35.85 1.84 -28.98
CA ILE A 156 -36.50 3.09 -28.48
C ILE A 156 -37.59 3.07 -27.38
N SER A 157 -37.36 3.82 -26.29
CA SER A 157 -38.28 4.85 -25.72
C SER A 157 -37.60 5.79 -24.71
N GLN A 158 -38.04 7.05 -24.62
CA GLN A 158 -37.62 8.05 -23.60
C GLN A 158 -38.84 8.49 -22.72
N PRO A 159 -38.88 9.65 -22.02
CA PRO A 159 -38.63 9.69 -20.58
C PRO A 159 -39.77 10.30 -19.74
N ASN A 160 -39.74 10.17 -18.40
CA ASN A 160 -40.40 11.10 -17.46
C ASN A 160 -39.92 10.88 -16.00
N PRO A 161 -40.19 11.79 -15.03
CA PRO A 161 -39.11 12.26 -14.14
C PRO A 161 -39.47 12.27 -12.63
N VAL A 162 -38.67 13.00 -11.83
CA VAL A 162 -38.88 13.35 -10.40
C VAL A 162 -38.57 12.18 -9.45
N ASN A 163 -37.56 12.26 -8.56
CA ASN A 163 -37.45 13.28 -7.52
C ASN A 163 -36.01 13.57 -7.06
N THR A 164 -35.77 14.76 -6.50
CA THR A 164 -34.49 15.14 -5.87
C THR A 164 -34.41 14.67 -4.41
N MET A 165 -33.26 14.11 -4.02
CA MET A 165 -32.78 14.08 -2.63
C MET A 165 -31.27 14.26 -2.61
N SER A 166 -30.77 14.96 -1.59
CA SER A 166 -29.37 15.42 -1.48
C SER A 166 -28.51 14.50 -0.60
N ASN A 167 -27.20 14.79 -0.57
CA ASN A 167 -26.13 14.11 0.18
C ASN A 167 -25.70 12.77 -0.44
N SER A 168 -24.41 12.43 -0.48
CA SER A 168 -23.32 12.80 0.45
C SER A 168 -22.07 13.38 -0.22
N THR A 169 -21.44 14.36 0.45
CA THR A 169 -20.05 14.77 0.16
C THR A 169 -19.07 13.73 0.69
N ASN A 170 -18.37 13.04 -0.21
CA ASN A 170 -17.22 12.20 0.15
C ASN A 170 -16.06 13.10 0.60
N PHE A 171 -15.95 13.32 1.91
CA PHE A 171 -14.78 13.97 2.50
C PHE A 171 -13.59 13.01 2.41
N VAL A 172 -12.66 13.32 1.50
CA VAL A 172 -11.33 12.71 1.51
C VAL A 172 -10.56 13.35 2.65
N THR A 173 -10.53 12.69 3.81
CA THR A 173 -9.64 13.06 4.91
C THR A 173 -8.21 12.92 4.43
N ALA A 174 -7.49 14.04 4.30
CA ALA A 174 -6.05 14.00 4.04
C ALA A 174 -5.35 13.34 5.24
N SER A 175 -4.48 12.37 4.98
CA SER A 175 -3.61 11.80 6.01
C SER A 175 -2.77 12.93 6.61
N GLU A 176 -2.92 13.18 7.92
CA GLU A 176 -2.05 14.12 8.60
C GLU A 176 -0.59 13.63 8.51
N ALA A 177 0.35 14.57 8.37
CA ALA A 177 1.76 14.28 8.57
C ALA A 177 1.98 13.71 9.99
N PRO A 178 3.06 12.94 10.24
CA PRO A 178 3.34 12.43 11.58
C PRO A 178 3.31 13.56 12.61
N SER A 179 2.46 13.45 13.63
CA SER A 179 2.30 14.50 14.65
C SER A 179 3.66 14.86 15.24
N GLU A 180 3.93 16.16 15.42
CA GLU A 180 5.21 16.70 15.91
C GLU A 180 5.42 16.46 17.42
N VAL A 181 5.23 15.22 17.88
CA VAL A 181 5.61 14.74 19.22
C VAL A 181 7.14 14.69 19.26
N ALA A 182 7.73 15.84 19.61
CA ALA A 182 9.12 16.16 19.37
C ALA A 182 10.11 15.06 19.84
N GLY A 183 10.81 14.46 18.88
CA GLY A 183 11.96 13.59 19.13
C GLY A 183 11.70 12.07 19.13
N LYS A 184 10.49 11.58 18.80
CA LYS A 184 10.25 10.13 18.65
C LYS A 184 9.40 9.78 17.43
N ASN A 185 10.02 9.12 16.46
CA ASN A 185 9.33 8.49 15.33
C ASN A 185 8.66 7.19 15.81
N LEU A 186 7.55 7.30 16.53
CA LEU A 186 6.82 6.14 17.06
C LEU A 186 6.23 5.29 15.92
N VAL A 187 6.23 3.97 16.11
CA VAL A 187 5.49 3.03 15.27
C VAL A 187 4.57 2.16 16.12
N TYR A 188 3.37 1.91 15.61
CA TYR A 188 2.48 0.86 16.09
C TYR A 188 1.99 0.06 14.87
N ALA A 189 2.69 -1.04 14.56
CA ALA A 189 2.47 -1.82 13.34
C ALA A 189 1.81 -3.17 13.62
N LEU A 190 1.07 -3.67 12.63
CA LEU A 190 0.42 -4.98 12.64
C LEU A 190 0.99 -5.86 11.52
N GLY A 191 0.96 -7.18 11.70
CA GLY A 191 1.35 -8.10 10.65
C GLY A 191 1.54 -9.53 11.12
N VAL A 192 2.43 -10.24 10.45
CA VAL A 192 2.90 -11.60 10.75
C VAL A 192 4.40 -11.52 11.04
N LEU A 193 4.83 -12.11 12.14
CA LEU A 193 6.24 -12.16 12.55
C LEU A 193 7.02 -13.17 11.68
N GLY A 194 8.26 -12.85 11.34
CA GLY A 194 9.18 -13.76 10.65
C GLY A 194 10.62 -13.52 11.07
N TYR A 195 11.55 -14.21 10.41
CA TYR A 195 12.99 -14.05 10.62
C TYR A 195 13.75 -14.16 9.28
N ASP A 196 14.89 -13.48 9.22
CA ASP A 196 15.80 -13.46 8.08
C ASP A 196 17.26 -13.57 8.56
N PHE A 197 18.12 -14.19 7.76
CA PHE A 197 19.52 -14.44 8.13
C PHE A 197 20.45 -13.26 7.81
N GLY A 198 20.10 -12.38 6.86
CA GLY A 198 20.92 -11.28 6.35
C GLY A 198 22.19 -11.70 5.59
N SER A 199 22.80 -12.83 5.92
CA SER A 199 24.03 -13.32 5.30
C SER A 199 24.14 -14.84 5.27
N GLU A 200 24.91 -15.33 4.30
CA GLU A 200 25.23 -16.75 4.09
C GLU A 200 25.85 -17.40 5.34
N ALA A 201 26.82 -16.72 5.96
CA ALA A 201 27.52 -17.21 7.14
C ALA A 201 26.60 -17.39 8.36
N ARG A 202 25.60 -16.51 8.54
CA ARG A 202 24.63 -16.65 9.63
C ARG A 202 23.68 -17.82 9.36
N ARG A 203 23.16 -17.96 8.14
CA ARG A 203 22.32 -19.11 7.78
C ARG A 203 23.07 -20.43 7.98
N ASP A 204 24.34 -20.49 7.60
CA ASP A 204 25.15 -21.70 7.78
C ASP A 204 25.44 -22.02 9.25
N SER A 205 25.60 -21.00 10.10
CA SER A 205 25.73 -21.16 11.56
C SER A 205 24.49 -21.86 12.16
N PHE A 206 23.28 -21.41 11.82
CA PHE A 206 22.04 -22.10 12.22
C PHE A 206 21.97 -23.53 11.66
N LYS A 207 22.38 -23.74 10.39
CA LYS A 207 22.42 -25.08 9.78
C LYS A 207 23.37 -26.06 10.47
N GLN A 208 24.44 -25.57 11.11
CA GLN A 208 25.38 -26.38 11.87
C GLN A 208 24.95 -26.61 13.34
N LEU A 209 24.26 -25.63 13.94
CA LEU A 209 23.90 -25.64 15.37
C LEU A 209 22.52 -26.23 15.67
N MET A 210 21.57 -26.16 14.73
CA MET A 210 20.24 -26.75 14.91
C MET A 210 20.30 -28.28 14.85
N PRO A 211 19.61 -29.00 15.76
CA PRO A 211 19.52 -30.46 15.70
C PRO A 211 18.59 -30.92 14.57
N GLY A 212 18.84 -32.13 14.04
CA GLY A 212 17.85 -32.83 13.22
C GLY A 212 16.70 -33.36 14.07
N VAL A 213 15.49 -33.35 13.53
CA VAL A 213 14.27 -33.78 14.24
C VAL A 213 13.90 -35.21 13.82
N SER A 214 13.54 -36.07 14.78
CA SER A 214 13.04 -37.42 14.49
C SER A 214 11.52 -37.42 14.46
N VAL A 215 10.93 -37.73 13.31
CA VAL A 215 9.48 -37.85 13.10
C VAL A 215 9.17 -39.27 12.67
N GLU A 216 8.36 -39.99 13.45
CA GLU A 216 7.97 -41.39 13.21
C GLU A 216 9.17 -42.35 12.95
N GLY A 217 10.31 -42.06 13.59
CA GLY A 217 11.56 -42.81 13.43
C GLY A 217 12.42 -42.40 12.21
N THR A 218 11.93 -41.50 11.38
CA THR A 218 12.71 -40.89 10.28
C THR A 218 13.45 -39.66 10.79
N MET A 219 14.78 -39.63 10.64
CA MET A 219 15.60 -38.48 10.99
C MET A 219 15.57 -37.43 9.87
N ILE A 220 14.87 -36.32 10.12
CA ILE A 220 14.82 -35.14 9.25
C ILE A 220 16.07 -34.29 9.54
N PRO A 221 16.88 -33.90 8.54
CA PRO A 221 18.02 -33.03 8.74
C PRO A 221 17.57 -31.61 9.13
N ALA A 222 18.38 -30.93 9.94
CA ALA A 222 18.10 -29.59 10.41
C ALA A 222 17.85 -28.61 9.25
N ASN A 223 16.68 -27.95 9.25
CA ASN A 223 16.29 -26.97 8.24
C ASN A 223 16.03 -25.59 8.89
N PRO A 224 16.98 -24.64 8.80
CA PRO A 224 16.77 -23.28 9.33
C PRO A 224 15.60 -22.52 8.70
N TYR A 225 15.09 -22.92 7.53
CA TYR A 225 13.90 -22.33 6.91
C TYR A 225 12.58 -22.94 7.42
N ASP A 226 12.62 -24.02 8.19
CA ASP A 226 11.45 -24.56 8.87
C ASP A 226 11.24 -23.79 10.18
N ALA A 227 10.21 -22.96 10.21
CA ALA A 227 9.87 -22.15 11.37
C ALA A 227 9.57 -23.00 12.61
N ARG A 228 9.15 -24.27 12.47
CA ARG A 228 8.92 -25.19 13.59
C ARG A 228 10.24 -25.54 14.28
N GLN A 229 11.19 -26.03 13.49
CA GLN A 229 12.54 -26.36 13.96
C GLN A 229 13.26 -25.12 14.53
N MET A 230 13.04 -23.94 13.94
CA MET A 230 13.59 -22.68 14.45
C MET A 230 12.98 -22.29 15.80
N VAL A 231 11.65 -22.38 15.97
CA VAL A 231 10.96 -22.10 17.23
C VAL A 231 11.43 -23.05 18.35
N ASP A 232 11.50 -24.35 18.07
CA ASP A 232 12.00 -25.36 19.02
C ASP A 232 13.44 -25.06 19.44
N TYR A 233 14.31 -24.79 18.46
CA TYR A 233 15.72 -24.47 18.70
C TYR A 233 15.90 -23.20 19.54
N LEU A 234 15.16 -22.14 19.24
CA LEU A 234 15.20 -20.88 19.99
C LEU A 234 14.55 -20.99 21.37
N GLY A 235 13.56 -21.86 21.57
CA GLY A 235 12.98 -22.16 22.89
C GLY A 235 14.02 -22.77 23.84
N ALA A 236 14.90 -23.63 23.31
CA ALA A 236 16.04 -24.17 24.05
C ALA A 236 17.25 -23.22 24.12
N ASN A 237 17.48 -22.39 23.10
CA ASN A 237 18.70 -21.59 22.90
C ASN A 237 18.40 -20.10 22.66
N LEU A 238 17.57 -19.49 23.52
CA LEU A 238 17.10 -18.10 23.37
C LEU A 238 18.19 -17.04 23.05
N PRO A 239 19.44 -17.11 23.52
CA PRO A 239 20.49 -16.16 23.11
C PRO A 239 20.70 -16.06 21.60
N GLU A 240 20.49 -17.14 20.84
CA GLU A 240 20.62 -17.16 19.37
C GLU A 240 19.51 -16.38 18.66
N ALA A 241 18.40 -16.06 19.34
CA ALA A 241 17.37 -15.16 18.82
C ALA A 241 17.95 -13.78 18.46
N LYS A 242 19.03 -13.35 19.12
CA LYS A 242 19.74 -12.11 18.80
C LYS A 242 20.56 -12.16 17.50
N ALA A 243 20.88 -13.35 16.99
CA ALA A 243 21.55 -13.45 15.70
C ALA A 243 20.60 -13.11 14.55
N LEU A 244 19.34 -13.56 14.61
CA LEU A 244 18.34 -13.38 13.54
C LEU A 244 17.93 -11.92 13.37
N ILE A 245 17.66 -11.54 12.11
CA ILE A 245 16.90 -10.33 11.81
C ILE A 245 15.42 -10.71 11.93
N TRP A 246 14.76 -10.33 13.02
CA TRP A 246 13.32 -10.51 13.15
C TRP A 246 12.61 -9.54 12.22
N THR A 247 11.61 -10.00 11.46
CA THR A 247 10.87 -9.17 10.50
C THR A 247 9.40 -9.09 10.88
N LEU A 248 8.79 -7.91 10.70
CA LEU A 248 7.34 -7.79 10.65
C LEU A 248 6.93 -7.72 9.18
N ASN A 249 6.02 -8.61 8.79
CA ASN A 249 5.55 -8.77 7.41
C ASN A 249 4.07 -8.39 7.32
N ILE A 250 3.68 -7.60 6.31
CA ILE A 250 2.27 -7.54 5.87
C ILE A 250 2.12 -8.48 4.69
N GLU A 251 1.22 -9.45 4.82
CA GLU A 251 1.11 -10.59 3.91
C GLU A 251 2.46 -11.32 3.80
N LEU A 252 3.11 -11.25 2.64
CA LEU A 252 4.43 -11.84 2.37
C LEU A 252 5.53 -10.78 2.19
N THR A 253 5.25 -9.51 2.49
CA THR A 253 6.19 -8.39 2.32
C THR A 253 6.76 -7.95 3.66
N PRO A 254 8.07 -8.10 3.93
CA PRO A 254 8.73 -7.51 5.09
C PRO A 254 8.63 -5.97 5.03
N ILE A 255 8.08 -5.35 6.08
CA ILE A 255 7.94 -3.89 6.20
C ILE A 255 8.90 -3.30 7.23
N TYR A 256 9.23 -4.05 8.28
CA TYR A 256 10.16 -3.65 9.34
C TYR A 256 11.08 -4.78 9.75
N ALA A 257 12.30 -4.42 10.14
CA ALA A 257 13.12 -5.26 11.01
C ALA A 257 12.90 -4.84 12.47
N ILE A 258 12.77 -5.82 13.37
CA ILE A 258 12.56 -5.64 14.80
C ILE A 258 13.90 -5.82 15.52
N GLU A 259 14.31 -4.83 16.31
CA GLU A 259 15.52 -4.91 17.15
C GLU A 259 15.20 -4.66 18.63
N PRO A 260 15.19 -5.71 19.46
CA PRO A 260 15.08 -5.59 20.91
C PRO A 260 16.30 -4.93 21.55
N VAL A 261 16.09 -3.84 22.30
CA VAL A 261 17.16 -3.01 22.89
C VAL A 261 16.95 -2.76 24.39
N GLY A 262 18.05 -2.40 25.07
CA GLY A 262 18.04 -2.13 26.51
C GLY A 262 17.93 -3.38 27.39
N GLY A 263 17.64 -3.18 28.68
CA GLY A 263 17.67 -4.23 29.70
C GLY A 263 16.64 -5.35 29.50
N PHE A 264 15.49 -5.04 28.92
CA PHE A 264 14.38 -5.99 28.66
C PHE A 264 14.50 -6.71 27.30
N SER A 265 15.63 -6.56 26.59
CA SER A 265 15.80 -7.15 25.25
C SER A 265 15.65 -8.66 25.22
N ARG A 266 16.10 -9.38 26.26
CA ARG A 266 15.88 -10.84 26.41
C ARG A 266 14.39 -11.17 26.46
N ASP A 267 13.65 -10.49 27.31
CA ASP A 267 12.22 -10.75 27.57
C ASP A 267 11.39 -10.44 26.32
N VAL A 268 11.83 -9.46 25.51
CA VAL A 268 11.25 -9.19 24.18
C VAL A 268 11.58 -10.32 23.20
N TYR A 269 12.81 -10.85 23.14
CA TYR A 269 13.11 -12.03 22.31
C TYR A 269 12.30 -13.28 22.74
N GLU A 270 12.04 -13.46 24.03
CA GLU A 270 11.19 -14.54 24.56
C GLU A 270 9.74 -14.38 24.08
N VAL A 271 9.19 -13.16 24.13
CA VAL A 271 7.87 -12.86 23.55
C VAL A 271 7.86 -13.05 22.03
N LEU A 272 8.90 -12.63 21.29
CA LEU A 272 8.97 -12.83 19.83
C LEU A 272 9.04 -14.33 19.46
N GLN A 273 9.78 -15.15 20.21
CA GLN A 273 9.80 -16.61 20.03
C GLN A 273 8.42 -17.22 20.30
N SER A 274 7.74 -16.83 21.39
CA SER A 274 6.39 -17.33 21.72
C SER A 274 5.30 -16.85 20.75
N LEU A 275 5.45 -15.66 20.16
CA LEU A 275 4.56 -15.19 19.10
C LEU A 275 4.79 -15.92 17.78
N LEU A 276 6.04 -16.26 17.44
CA LEU A 276 6.36 -17.08 16.27
C LEU A 276 5.86 -18.52 16.44
N ASP A 277 5.99 -19.09 17.65
CA ASP A 277 5.39 -20.37 18.04
C ASP A 277 3.86 -20.37 17.81
N GLY A 278 3.17 -19.36 18.31
CA GLY A 278 1.72 -19.23 18.08
C GLY A 278 1.33 -19.21 16.60
N GLN A 279 2.17 -18.67 15.70
CA GLN A 279 1.89 -18.60 14.26
C GLN A 279 2.11 -19.91 13.49
N ILE A 280 2.88 -20.87 14.02
CA ILE A 280 3.19 -22.16 13.34
C ILE A 280 2.23 -23.30 13.73
N GLN A 281 1.36 -23.06 14.72
CA GLN A 281 0.30 -23.97 15.14
C GLN A 281 -0.78 -24.11 14.05
N ALA A 282 -1.60 -25.16 14.14
CA ALA A 282 -2.75 -25.33 13.26
C ALA A 282 -3.81 -24.25 13.52
N GLU A 283 -4.56 -23.82 12.50
CA GLU A 283 -5.60 -22.78 12.64
C GLU A 283 -6.70 -23.14 13.65
N THR A 284 -6.87 -24.43 13.96
CA THR A 284 -7.80 -24.96 14.97
C THR A 284 -7.24 -24.97 16.40
N ASP A 285 -5.96 -24.66 16.61
CA ASP A 285 -5.35 -24.69 17.95
C ASP A 285 -5.77 -23.47 18.78
N PRO A 286 -6.06 -23.62 20.09
CA PRO A 286 -6.32 -22.48 20.97
C PRO A 286 -5.15 -21.48 21.08
N ASN A 287 -3.92 -21.89 20.75
CA ASN A 287 -2.75 -21.05 20.76
C ASN A 287 -2.43 -20.38 19.42
N PHE A 288 -3.18 -20.67 18.36
CA PHE A 288 -2.94 -20.10 17.05
C PHE A 288 -2.99 -18.56 17.07
N VAL A 289 -1.85 -17.93 16.80
CA VAL A 289 -1.70 -16.48 16.68
C VAL A 289 -1.80 -16.14 15.19
N GLN A 290 -2.92 -15.52 14.79
CA GLN A 290 -3.12 -15.16 13.38
C GLN A 290 -2.29 -13.92 12.99
N ARG A 291 -2.12 -12.96 13.92
CA ARG A 291 -1.43 -11.69 13.72
C ARG A 291 -0.71 -11.25 14.99
N VAL A 292 0.32 -10.43 14.84
CA VAL A 292 1.01 -9.76 15.95
C VAL A 292 0.84 -8.24 15.87
N SER A 293 0.93 -7.60 17.03
CA SER A 293 0.99 -6.13 17.18
C SER A 293 2.32 -5.72 17.79
N ILE A 294 2.98 -4.74 17.18
CA ILE A 294 4.37 -4.35 17.46
C ILE A 294 4.46 -2.83 17.66
N PRO A 295 4.46 -2.33 18.92
CA PRO A 295 4.89 -0.98 19.25
C PRO A 295 6.42 -0.86 19.23
N GLY A 296 6.94 0.28 18.79
CA GLY A 296 8.37 0.59 18.86
C GLY A 296 8.73 1.99 18.37
N VAL A 297 10.02 2.22 18.12
CA VAL A 297 10.54 3.51 17.65
C VAL A 297 11.40 3.32 16.39
N LEU A 298 11.12 4.08 15.33
CA LEU A 298 11.95 4.13 14.14
C LEU A 298 13.24 4.90 14.39
N THR A 299 14.35 4.21 14.19
CA THR A 299 15.71 4.69 14.45
C THR A 299 16.32 5.52 13.32
N GLY A 300 15.69 5.53 12.14
CA GLY A 300 16.30 5.96 10.89
C GLY A 300 17.34 4.98 10.32
N ARG A 301 17.70 3.91 11.04
CA ARG A 301 18.54 2.82 10.55
C ARG A 301 17.72 1.89 9.67
N SER A 302 18.38 1.23 8.73
CA SER A 302 17.83 0.17 7.90
C SER A 302 18.77 -1.02 7.85
N VAL A 303 18.21 -2.21 7.64
CA VAL A 303 18.97 -3.46 7.48
C VAL A 303 18.67 -4.08 6.12
N LYS A 304 19.68 -4.72 5.53
CA LYS A 304 19.52 -5.51 4.30
C LYS A 304 19.23 -6.96 4.66
N LEU A 305 18.10 -7.47 4.16
CA LEU A 305 17.67 -8.86 4.29
C LEU A 305 18.45 -9.77 3.35
N PHE A 306 18.38 -11.08 3.56
CA PHE A 306 19.03 -12.10 2.71
C PHE A 306 18.56 -12.02 1.24
N SER A 307 17.29 -11.66 1.01
CA SER A 307 16.72 -11.38 -0.32
C SER A 307 17.35 -10.18 -1.04
N GLY A 308 18.11 -9.36 -0.32
CA GLY A 308 18.67 -8.10 -0.80
C GLY A 308 17.76 -6.88 -0.60
N GLN A 309 16.50 -7.08 -0.20
CA GLN A 309 15.59 -6.00 0.20
C GLN A 309 16.17 -5.23 1.40
N VAL A 310 15.95 -3.92 1.45
CA VAL A 310 16.34 -3.07 2.59
C VAL A 310 15.07 -2.63 3.31
N VAL A 311 15.00 -2.85 4.63
CA VAL A 311 13.86 -2.49 5.49
C VAL A 311 14.29 -1.61 6.66
N PRO A 312 13.47 -0.63 7.10
CA PRO A 312 13.75 0.18 8.27
C PRO A 312 13.71 -0.62 9.59
N VAL A 313 14.50 -0.18 10.58
CA VAL A 313 14.63 -0.84 11.89
C VAL A 313 13.79 -0.14 12.95
N VAL A 314 12.91 -0.91 13.59
CA VAL A 314 12.08 -0.52 14.73
C VAL A 314 12.72 -1.07 16.01
N GLU A 315 13.11 -0.18 16.91
CA GLU A 315 13.61 -0.53 18.24
C GLU A 315 12.46 -0.81 19.21
N ILE A 316 12.57 -1.91 19.96
CA ILE A 316 11.62 -2.32 21.01
C ILE A 316 12.37 -2.39 22.34
N ASN A 317 11.93 -1.60 23.32
CA ASN A 317 12.64 -1.44 24.60
C ASN A 317 11.98 -2.13 25.81
N ASN A 318 10.79 -2.71 25.63
CA ASN A 318 10.06 -3.46 26.67
C ASN A 318 8.93 -4.29 26.02
N THR A 319 8.32 -5.20 26.78
CA THR A 319 7.31 -6.16 26.27
C THR A 319 5.86 -5.64 26.19
N ARG A 320 5.54 -4.47 26.73
CA ARG A 320 4.15 -3.98 26.79
C ARG A 320 3.64 -3.61 25.39
N GLY A 321 2.43 -4.06 25.08
CA GLY A 321 1.80 -3.83 23.78
C GLY A 321 2.18 -4.84 22.69
N LEU A 322 3.11 -5.78 22.97
CA LEU A 322 3.35 -6.96 22.14
C LEU A 322 2.23 -7.97 22.39
N TYR A 323 1.24 -8.03 21.50
CA TYR A 323 0.14 -9.00 21.59
C TYR A 323 0.00 -9.83 20.32
N GLY A 324 -0.19 -11.14 20.51
CA GLY A 324 -0.62 -12.08 19.47
C GLY A 324 -2.13 -12.25 19.49
N TRP A 325 -2.77 -12.15 18.33
CA TRP A 325 -4.22 -12.23 18.19
C TRP A 325 -4.68 -13.68 18.01
N LYS A 326 -5.13 -14.30 19.10
CA LYS A 326 -5.68 -15.67 19.13
C LYS A 326 -7.18 -15.68 18.83
N VAL A 327 -7.52 -15.57 17.54
CA VAL A 327 -8.90 -15.37 17.03
C VAL A 327 -9.90 -16.33 17.69
N ASN A 328 -9.61 -17.63 17.68
CA ASN A 328 -10.45 -18.69 18.25
C ASN A 328 -10.87 -18.37 19.69
N THR A 329 -9.89 -18.15 20.58
CA THR A 329 -10.14 -17.89 22.00
C THR A 329 -10.93 -16.61 22.26
N LEU A 330 -10.78 -15.59 21.42
CA LEU A 330 -11.53 -14.34 21.51
C LEU A 330 -12.97 -14.50 21.03
N VAL A 331 -13.19 -15.33 20.00
CA VAL A 331 -14.53 -15.68 19.53
C VAL A 331 -15.25 -16.58 20.54
N ASP A 332 -14.56 -17.55 21.15
CA ASP A 332 -15.11 -18.39 22.21
C ASP A 332 -15.50 -17.56 23.45
N ALA A 333 -14.61 -16.65 23.90
CA ALA A 333 -14.90 -15.75 25.02
C ALA A 333 -16.04 -14.76 24.71
N ALA A 334 -16.18 -14.33 23.45
CA ALA A 334 -17.28 -13.49 23.00
C ALA A 334 -18.62 -14.25 22.98
N ILE A 335 -18.66 -15.49 22.48
CA ILE A 335 -19.86 -16.35 22.51
C ILE A 335 -20.26 -16.64 23.95
N ALA A 336 -19.31 -16.99 24.84
CA ALA A 336 -19.57 -17.19 26.26
C ALA A 336 -20.16 -15.96 26.98
N SER A 337 -19.94 -14.74 26.45
CA SER A 337 -20.57 -13.52 26.98
C SER A 337 -22.02 -13.29 26.52
N VAL A 338 -22.51 -14.09 25.55
CA VAL A 338 -23.87 -14.02 24.95
C VAL A 338 -24.70 -15.28 25.26
N GLN A 339 -24.08 -16.34 25.79
CA GLN A 339 -24.63 -17.68 26.05
C GLN A 339 -25.88 -17.79 26.96
N ALA A 340 -26.46 -16.68 27.41
CA ALA A 340 -27.71 -16.68 28.17
C ALA A 340 -28.97 -16.96 27.32
N GLU A 341 -28.93 -16.74 25.99
CA GLU A 341 -30.13 -16.70 25.14
C GLU A 341 -30.00 -17.39 23.77
N ALA A 342 -28.86 -18.04 23.45
CA ALA A 342 -28.58 -18.59 22.11
C ALA A 342 -28.68 -20.13 22.04
N SER A 343 -29.03 -20.66 20.87
CA SER A 343 -28.91 -22.09 20.53
C SER A 343 -27.65 -22.40 19.71
N ASP A 344 -27.24 -23.66 19.66
CA ASP A 344 -26.03 -24.16 18.99
C ASP A 344 -25.84 -23.60 17.56
N SER A 345 -26.91 -23.58 16.77
CA SER A 345 -26.90 -23.06 15.39
C SER A 345 -26.73 -21.54 15.30
N GLN A 346 -27.03 -20.81 16.37
CA GLN A 346 -26.73 -19.38 16.49
C GLN A 346 -25.29 -19.15 16.96
N GLU A 347 -24.71 -20.04 17.77
CA GLU A 347 -23.29 -19.96 18.14
C GLU A 347 -22.39 -20.07 16.90
N ASP A 348 -22.66 -21.01 15.99
CA ASP A 348 -21.91 -21.14 14.73
C ASP A 348 -22.06 -19.90 13.82
N ALA A 349 -23.26 -19.31 13.75
CA ALA A 349 -23.50 -18.08 13.01
C ALA A 349 -22.74 -16.88 13.62
N ILE A 350 -22.78 -16.73 14.95
CA ILE A 350 -22.03 -15.70 15.70
C ILE A 350 -20.53 -15.92 15.52
N ARG A 351 -20.05 -17.17 15.60
CA ARG A 351 -18.65 -17.56 15.36
C ARG A 351 -18.18 -17.12 13.98
N HIS A 352 -18.97 -17.39 12.94
CA HIS A 352 -18.65 -17.01 11.57
C HIS A 352 -18.65 -15.48 11.37
N THR A 353 -19.70 -14.78 11.80
CA THR A 353 -19.81 -13.33 11.62
C THR A 353 -18.77 -12.57 12.44
N LEU A 354 -18.45 -13.01 13.67
CA LEU A 354 -17.40 -12.39 14.48
C LEU A 354 -16.00 -12.66 13.91
N SER A 355 -15.72 -13.86 13.41
CA SER A 355 -14.47 -14.17 12.71
C SER A 355 -14.29 -13.32 11.45
N SER A 356 -15.36 -13.15 10.67
CA SER A 356 -15.41 -12.28 9.48
C SER A 356 -15.22 -10.81 9.82
N PHE A 357 -15.83 -10.32 10.91
CA PHE A 357 -15.66 -8.96 11.44
C PHE A 357 -14.19 -8.69 11.85
N LEU A 358 -13.59 -9.58 12.64
CA LEU A 358 -12.19 -9.47 13.08
C LEU A 358 -11.21 -9.54 11.90
N THR A 359 -11.48 -10.42 10.93
CA THR A 359 -10.71 -10.53 9.68
C THR A 359 -10.82 -9.25 8.84
N ARG A 360 -12.03 -8.70 8.68
CA ARG A 360 -12.26 -7.46 7.92
C ARG A 360 -11.62 -6.25 8.60
N ILE A 361 -11.66 -6.14 9.93
CA ILE A 361 -10.93 -5.11 10.69
C ILE A 361 -9.43 -5.12 10.35
N TYR A 362 -8.81 -6.30 10.25
CA TYR A 362 -7.40 -6.37 9.85
C TYR A 362 -7.18 -5.86 8.41
N TYR A 363 -7.99 -6.28 7.44
CA TYR A 363 -7.77 -5.91 6.04
C TYR A 363 -8.18 -4.46 5.71
N ASP A 364 -9.26 -3.94 6.29
CA ASP A 364 -9.75 -2.57 6.07
C ASP A 364 -8.82 -1.52 6.71
N LEU A 365 -8.10 -1.87 7.79
CA LEU A 365 -7.29 -0.91 8.57
C LEU A 365 -5.77 -1.05 8.44
N ARG A 366 -5.25 -2.12 7.80
CA ARG A 366 -3.80 -2.38 7.72
C ARG A 366 -3.04 -1.21 7.10
N ASN A 367 -2.01 -0.76 7.79
CA ASN A 367 -1.14 0.34 7.36
C ASN A 367 0.25 0.20 7.99
N LEU A 368 1.19 1.07 7.61
CA LEU A 368 2.58 1.03 8.09
C LEU A 368 2.74 1.43 9.58
N GLY A 369 1.73 2.02 10.20
CA GLY A 369 1.76 2.37 11.62
C GLY A 369 2.66 3.54 11.96
N THR A 370 2.94 4.46 11.02
CA THR A 370 3.92 5.56 11.18
C THR A 370 3.26 6.90 11.50
N THR A 371 2.26 7.33 10.72
CA THR A 371 1.49 8.54 11.05
C THR A 371 0.65 8.32 12.31
N SER A 372 0.15 9.38 12.92
CA SER A 372 -0.66 9.24 14.14
C SER A 372 -2.03 8.62 13.85
N GLN A 373 -2.61 8.94 12.69
CA GLN A 373 -3.81 8.28 12.19
C GLN A 373 -3.56 6.78 11.94
N ASP A 374 -2.43 6.41 11.32
CA ASP A 374 -2.01 5.03 11.09
C ASP A 374 -1.87 4.23 12.40
N ARG A 375 -1.20 4.82 13.41
CA ARG A 375 -1.06 4.22 14.74
C ARG A 375 -2.40 4.04 15.42
N ALA A 376 -3.29 5.04 15.36
CA ALA A 376 -4.63 4.96 15.92
C ALA A 376 -5.49 3.90 15.21
N LEU A 377 -5.41 3.78 13.88
CA LEU A 377 -6.07 2.73 13.09
C LEU A 377 -5.58 1.33 13.52
N ASN A 378 -4.27 1.11 13.56
CA ASN A 378 -3.69 -0.18 13.95
C ASN A 378 -3.97 -0.53 15.43
N PHE A 379 -3.90 0.45 16.35
CA PHE A 379 -4.24 0.25 17.76
C PHE A 379 -5.73 0.00 17.96
N ALA A 380 -6.59 0.65 17.17
CA ALA A 380 -8.03 0.39 17.19
C ALA A 380 -8.39 -1.03 16.78
N SER A 381 -7.65 -1.63 15.83
CA SER A 381 -7.77 -3.06 15.54
C SER A 381 -7.44 -3.90 16.78
N THR A 382 -6.28 -3.70 17.41
CA THR A 382 -5.91 -4.41 18.65
C THR A 382 -6.98 -4.22 19.74
N ASN A 383 -7.46 -3.00 19.94
CA ASN A 383 -8.49 -2.68 20.93
C ASN A 383 -9.84 -3.35 20.60
N ALA A 384 -10.22 -3.44 19.32
CA ALA A 384 -11.43 -4.12 18.89
C ALA A 384 -11.34 -5.65 19.09
N PHE A 385 -10.15 -6.25 18.92
CA PHE A 385 -9.88 -7.64 19.28
C PHE A 385 -10.00 -7.86 20.80
N GLN A 386 -9.44 -6.97 21.63
CA GLN A 386 -9.57 -7.06 23.10
C GLN A 386 -11.01 -6.80 23.59
N ALA A 387 -11.77 -5.97 22.88
CA ALA A 387 -13.16 -5.63 23.19
C ALA A 387 -14.21 -6.52 22.49
N ALA A 388 -13.83 -7.69 21.94
CA ALA A 388 -14.70 -8.54 21.12
C ALA A 388 -16.08 -8.84 21.74
N SER A 389 -16.14 -9.08 23.06
CA SER A 389 -17.38 -9.29 23.83
C SER A 389 -18.35 -8.10 23.80
N THR A 390 -17.84 -6.87 23.64
CA THR A 390 -18.67 -5.65 23.53
C THR A 390 -19.43 -5.60 22.20
N PHE A 391 -18.88 -6.22 21.15
CA PHE A 391 -19.52 -6.33 19.82
C PHE A 391 -20.34 -7.62 19.68
N ALA A 392 -20.07 -8.65 20.49
CA ALA A 392 -20.81 -9.92 20.49
C ALA A 392 -22.34 -9.73 20.62
N GLN A 393 -22.78 -8.80 21.48
CA GLN A 393 -24.20 -8.45 21.64
C GLN A 393 -24.79 -7.69 20.44
N ALA A 394 -23.98 -7.07 19.57
CA ALA A 394 -24.44 -6.55 18.29
C ALA A 394 -24.55 -7.66 17.25
N VAL A 395 -23.49 -8.47 17.11
CA VAL A 395 -23.42 -9.60 16.17
C VAL A 395 -24.55 -10.60 16.42
N GLY A 396 -24.72 -11.08 17.66
CA GLY A 396 -25.82 -11.98 18.04
C GLY A 396 -27.22 -11.37 17.93
N ALA A 397 -27.33 -10.04 17.84
CA ALA A 397 -28.58 -9.34 17.57
C ALA A 397 -28.82 -9.08 16.07
N GLY A 398 -28.02 -9.68 15.16
CA GLY A 398 -28.16 -9.57 13.71
C GLY A 398 -27.53 -8.31 13.09
N TYR A 399 -26.49 -7.74 13.71
CA TYR A 399 -25.78 -6.59 13.15
C TYR A 399 -24.42 -6.96 12.54
N GLU A 400 -24.16 -6.42 11.35
CA GLU A 400 -22.88 -6.49 10.64
C GLU A 400 -22.16 -5.13 10.62
N LEU A 401 -20.86 -5.14 10.30
CA LEU A 401 -20.03 -3.93 10.19
C LEU A 401 -20.32 -3.18 8.87
N ASP A 402 -20.80 -1.95 8.98
CA ASP A 402 -21.03 -1.02 7.88
C ASP A 402 -19.68 -0.40 7.47
N SER A 403 -19.10 0.39 8.38
CA SER A 403 -17.88 1.17 8.13
C SER A 403 -17.09 1.41 9.41
N ILE A 404 -15.79 1.63 9.25
CA ILE A 404 -14.89 2.14 10.28
C ILE A 404 -14.52 3.57 9.91
N ASN A 405 -14.55 4.51 10.86
CA ASN A 405 -14.07 5.88 10.65
C ASN A 405 -13.18 6.31 11.82
N VAL A 406 -12.16 7.12 11.53
CA VAL A 406 -11.14 7.60 12.48
C VAL A 406 -10.94 9.10 12.27
N GLU A 407 -11.22 9.89 13.31
CA GLU A 407 -11.13 11.35 13.31
C GLU A 407 -10.37 11.84 14.55
N LYS A 408 -9.75 13.02 14.45
CA LYS A 408 -8.99 13.61 15.58
C LYS A 408 -9.94 13.95 16.72
N SER A 409 -9.66 13.49 17.95
CA SER A 409 -10.60 13.64 19.06
C SER A 409 -10.57 15.03 19.68
N PRO A 410 -11.72 15.69 19.90
CA PRO A 410 -11.78 16.94 20.66
C PRO A 410 -11.78 16.71 22.19
N PHE A 411 -11.74 15.47 22.67
CA PHE A 411 -11.94 15.10 24.08
C PHE A 411 -10.65 14.76 24.84
N CYS A 412 -9.54 15.43 24.51
CA CYS A 412 -8.23 15.11 25.08
C CYS A 412 -7.51 16.27 25.78
N ARG A 413 -6.43 15.90 26.46
CA ARG A 413 -5.55 16.82 27.18
C ARG A 413 -4.71 17.61 26.18
N LEU A 414 -4.19 18.74 26.65
CA LEU A 414 -3.10 19.41 25.95
C LEU A 414 -1.91 18.43 25.84
N ASP A 415 -1.22 18.44 24.70
CA ASP A 415 -0.08 17.58 24.36
C ASP A 415 -0.37 16.07 24.18
N SER A 416 -1.65 15.65 24.18
CA SER A 416 -2.10 14.32 23.71
C SER A 416 -2.35 14.30 22.17
N ASP A 417 -2.24 13.14 21.54
CA ASP A 417 -2.34 12.94 20.07
C ASP A 417 -3.57 12.10 19.71
N CYS A 418 -4.74 12.49 20.24
CA CYS A 418 -5.89 11.59 20.32
C CYS A 418 -6.76 11.44 19.07
N TRP A 419 -7.36 10.25 18.95
CA TRP A 419 -8.24 9.86 17.85
C TRP A 419 -9.52 9.17 18.34
N ASP A 420 -10.67 9.66 17.88
CA ASP A 420 -11.97 9.04 18.06
C ASP A 420 -12.19 8.02 16.94
N VAL A 421 -12.34 6.74 17.31
CA VAL A 421 -12.62 5.65 16.36
C VAL A 421 -14.06 5.21 16.49
N LYS A 422 -14.75 5.16 15.36
CA LYS A 422 -16.19 4.89 15.25
C LYS A 422 -16.41 3.62 14.43
N LEU A 423 -16.80 2.53 15.10
CA LEU A 423 -17.25 1.29 14.49
C LEU A 423 -18.78 1.38 14.30
N LYS A 424 -19.23 1.44 13.04
CA LYS A 424 -20.63 1.61 12.67
C LYS A 424 -21.20 0.28 12.21
N PHE A 425 -22.30 -0.14 12.82
CA PHE A 425 -22.96 -1.42 12.57
C PHE A 425 -24.37 -1.22 12.01
N PHE A 426 -24.79 -2.09 11.09
CA PHE A 426 -26.12 -2.07 10.48
C PHE A 426 -26.75 -3.46 10.48
N ASP A 427 -28.06 -3.51 10.23
CA ASP A 427 -28.81 -4.74 10.04
C ASP A 427 -29.00 -4.96 8.52
N PRO A 428 -28.52 -6.09 7.95
CA PRO A 428 -28.63 -6.36 6.52
C PRO A 428 -30.03 -6.83 6.09
N GLU A 429 -30.82 -7.44 6.99
CA GLU A 429 -32.18 -7.89 6.69
C GLU A 429 -33.19 -6.75 6.82
N ASN A 430 -32.97 -5.82 7.76
CA ASN A 430 -33.86 -4.72 8.09
C ASN A 430 -33.17 -3.35 7.99
N SER A 431 -33.12 -2.84 6.76
CA SER A 431 -32.59 -1.50 6.42
C SER A 431 -33.28 -0.32 7.12
N ARG A 432 -34.39 -0.53 7.83
CA ARG A 432 -35.08 0.49 8.66
C ARG A 432 -34.67 0.47 10.13
N ARG A 433 -33.91 -0.55 10.58
CA ARG A 433 -33.41 -0.64 11.96
C ARG A 433 -32.32 0.40 12.19
N ALA A 434 -32.32 1.01 13.37
CA ALA A 434 -31.33 2.05 13.70
C ALA A 434 -29.91 1.47 13.75
N LYS A 435 -28.97 2.08 13.02
CA LYS A 435 -27.55 1.68 13.03
C LYS A 435 -26.92 1.91 14.40
N LYS A 436 -26.19 0.93 14.93
CA LYS A 436 -25.41 1.06 16.17
C LYS A 436 -24.07 1.71 15.85
N ILE A 437 -23.57 2.58 16.72
CA ILE A 437 -22.22 3.16 16.61
C ILE A 437 -21.51 2.96 17.95
N TYR A 438 -20.41 2.22 17.92
CA TYR A 438 -19.48 2.12 19.04
C TYR A 438 -18.37 3.16 18.81
N ARG A 439 -18.08 3.97 19.82
CA ARG A 439 -17.00 4.96 19.78
C ARG A 439 -16.09 4.80 20.98
N PHE A 440 -14.79 4.74 20.73
CA PHE A 440 -13.74 4.82 21.74
C PHE A 440 -12.67 5.81 21.29
N THR A 441 -12.00 6.42 22.26
CA THR A 441 -10.92 7.40 22.04
C THR A 441 -9.59 6.74 22.40
N ILE A 442 -8.58 6.94 21.54
CA ILE A 442 -7.20 6.46 21.70
C ILE A 442 -6.28 7.69 21.82
N ASP A 443 -5.15 7.53 22.51
CA ASP A 443 -3.99 8.45 22.59
C ASP A 443 -2.72 7.62 22.28
#